data_AF-A0A2D8GBQ8-F1
#
_entry.id   AF-A0A2D8GBQ8-F1
#
_cell.length_a   1.000
_cell.length_b   1.000
_cell.length_c   1.000
_cell.angle_alpha   90.00
_cell.angle_beta   90.00
_cell.angle_gamma   90.00
#
_symmetry.space_group_name_H-M   'P 1'
#
loop_
_entity.id
_entity.type
_entity.pdbx_description
1 polymer ?
#
loop_
_entity_poly.entity_id
_entity_poly.type
_entity_poly.pdbx_seq_one_letter_code
_entity_poly.pdbx_strand_id
1 'polypeptide(L)'
;MKNKPANRFRSRLLSKDKSGCIDYLKTNLVGEKLVSVLNDLLFLSVLANSSRSSIHPVCIVNSVKNFISDDKLNPSGILLSFLIDYLFQFEIRNNDKFLLDESTKKGVVKTAFIGDLEDACQNGEWEKAESFLADIFIASDQSRGAFDALASLALQDCPQNALYVYHILRAYQFQEQKEDNWTFTCSLFNYIKNRELPRPHKKEKINIEALWDDVIKDGDIVLFSAMNRILENQYTRSQAYNREITFWMSKINFSKLKYSKQQKKLKNSKPISFMGLAEQIISMEKLESQKLLDIVTLEALRFIIKNNGEHNSEIIMKRFPYF
;
A
#
# COMPACT_ATOMS: atom_id res chain seq x y z
N MET A 1 14.05 -18.68 -28.25
CA MET A 1 13.07 -18.05 -27.34
C MET A 1 12.26 -19.14 -26.67
N LYS A 2 12.52 -19.46 -25.40
CA LYS A 2 11.67 -20.37 -24.62
C LYS A 2 10.43 -19.58 -24.21
N ASN A 3 9.24 -20.03 -24.63
CA ASN A 3 7.96 -19.52 -24.14
C ASN A 3 7.96 -19.61 -22.60
N LYS A 4 8.11 -18.45 -21.91
CA LYS A 4 7.66 -18.36 -20.52
C LYS A 4 6.17 -18.73 -20.54
N PRO A 5 5.70 -19.70 -19.75
CA PRO A 5 4.28 -19.97 -19.69
C PRO A 5 3.59 -18.68 -19.28
N ALA A 6 2.72 -18.13 -20.13
CA ALA A 6 1.89 -17.00 -19.75
C ALA A 6 1.26 -17.33 -18.39
N ASN A 7 1.44 -16.44 -17.40
CA ASN A 7 1.03 -16.65 -16.01
C ASN A 7 -0.42 -17.15 -15.94
N ARG A 8 -0.60 -18.47 -15.77
CA ARG A 8 -1.92 -19.13 -15.81
C ARG A 8 -2.87 -18.58 -14.73
N PHE A 9 -2.32 -18.01 -13.66
CA PHE A 9 -3.11 -17.35 -12.62
C PHE A 9 -3.46 -15.91 -12.99
N ARG A 10 -2.48 -15.07 -13.34
CA ARG A 10 -2.74 -13.71 -13.87
C ARG A 10 -3.78 -13.67 -14.99
N SER A 11 -3.70 -14.57 -15.97
CA SER A 11 -4.67 -14.59 -17.07
C SER A 11 -6.09 -14.86 -16.59
N ARG A 12 -6.26 -15.79 -15.63
CA ARG A 12 -7.56 -16.08 -15.01
C ARG A 12 -8.07 -14.93 -14.15
N LEU A 13 -7.17 -14.24 -13.43
CA LEU A 13 -7.50 -13.04 -12.68
C LEU A 13 -8.02 -11.94 -13.61
N LEU A 14 -7.31 -11.67 -14.72
CA LEU A 14 -7.70 -10.66 -15.70
C LEU A 14 -9.01 -11.00 -16.42
N SER A 15 -9.31 -12.29 -16.63
CA SER A 15 -10.57 -12.74 -17.22
C SER A 15 -11.70 -12.92 -16.19
N LYS A 16 -11.49 -12.55 -14.91
CA LYS A 16 -12.41 -12.78 -13.78
C LYS A 16 -12.91 -14.25 -13.68
N ASP A 17 -12.07 -15.22 -14.03
CA ASP A 17 -12.37 -16.66 -13.94
C ASP A 17 -12.23 -17.14 -12.49
N LYS A 18 -13.31 -16.99 -11.71
CA LYS A 18 -13.32 -17.30 -10.27
C LYS A 18 -13.02 -18.76 -9.99
N SER A 19 -13.72 -19.69 -10.62
CA SER A 19 -13.52 -21.13 -10.39
C SER A 19 -12.08 -21.54 -10.73
N GLY A 20 -11.56 -21.06 -11.86
CA GLY A 20 -10.18 -21.32 -12.25
C GLY A 20 -9.15 -20.74 -11.30
N CYS A 21 -9.40 -19.56 -10.72
CA CYS A 21 -8.51 -18.97 -9.71
C CYS A 21 -8.52 -19.79 -8.42
N ILE A 22 -9.70 -20.18 -7.91
CA ILE A 22 -9.83 -20.99 -6.70
C ILE A 22 -9.17 -22.36 -6.88
N ASP A 23 -9.36 -23.02 -8.03
CA ASP A 23 -8.71 -24.29 -8.33
C ASP A 23 -7.19 -24.15 -8.46
N TYR A 24 -6.70 -23.03 -8.97
CA TYR A 24 -5.28 -22.72 -9.00
C TYR A 24 -4.72 -22.60 -7.57
N LEU A 25 -5.41 -21.90 -6.66
CA LEU A 25 -4.95 -21.74 -5.29
C LEU A 25 -4.75 -23.10 -4.60
N LYS A 26 -5.67 -24.06 -4.74
CA LYS A 26 -5.61 -25.39 -4.06
C LYS A 26 -4.27 -26.14 -4.21
N THR A 27 -3.49 -25.87 -5.27
CA THR A 27 -2.23 -26.58 -5.57
C THR A 27 -0.99 -25.69 -5.61
N ASN A 28 -1.12 -24.38 -5.35
CA ASN A 28 -0.06 -23.39 -5.58
C ASN A 28 0.18 -22.42 -4.42
N LEU A 29 -0.07 -22.84 -3.18
CA LEU A 29 0.16 -22.02 -1.97
C LEU A 29 1.51 -22.29 -1.26
N VAL A 30 2.52 -22.86 -1.91
CA VAL A 30 3.80 -23.17 -1.23
C VAL A 30 4.99 -22.56 -1.98
N GLY A 31 5.94 -22.00 -1.23
CA GLY A 31 7.21 -21.49 -1.75
C GLY A 31 7.03 -20.40 -2.81
N GLU A 32 7.79 -20.50 -3.89
CA GLU A 32 7.79 -19.52 -5.00
C GLU A 32 6.41 -19.38 -5.67
N LYS A 33 5.57 -20.43 -5.64
CA LYS A 33 4.23 -20.38 -6.21
C LYS A 33 3.32 -19.43 -5.42
N LEU A 34 3.43 -19.43 -4.09
CA LEU A 34 2.70 -18.47 -3.24
C LEU A 34 3.15 -17.04 -3.53
N VAL A 35 4.47 -16.82 -3.70
CA VAL A 35 5.03 -15.51 -4.06
C VAL A 35 4.45 -15.05 -5.41
N SER A 36 4.42 -15.93 -6.41
CA SER A 36 3.84 -15.64 -7.73
C SER A 36 2.34 -15.29 -7.66
N VAL A 37 1.55 -16.04 -6.87
CA VAL A 37 0.14 -15.73 -6.61
C VAL A 37 -0.03 -14.35 -5.99
N LEU A 38 0.78 -14.02 -4.98
CA LEU A 38 0.72 -12.72 -4.31
C LEU A 38 1.15 -11.57 -5.25
N ASN A 39 2.15 -11.79 -6.10
CA ASN A 39 2.54 -10.83 -7.15
C ASN A 39 1.39 -10.55 -8.11
N ASP A 40 0.73 -11.61 -8.61
CA ASP A 40 -0.39 -11.47 -9.54
C ASP A 40 -1.61 -10.78 -8.90
N LEU A 41 -1.91 -11.04 -7.61
CA LEU A 41 -2.95 -10.33 -6.86
C LEU A 41 -2.60 -8.85 -6.65
N LEU A 42 -1.35 -8.55 -6.29
CA LEU A 42 -0.88 -7.17 -6.14
C LEU A 42 -0.95 -6.41 -7.47
N PHE A 43 -0.53 -7.04 -8.57
CA PHE A 43 -0.64 -6.49 -9.91
C PHE A 43 -2.08 -6.13 -10.25
N LEU A 44 -3.03 -7.06 -10.06
CA LEU A 44 -4.44 -6.79 -10.30
C LEU A 44 -4.96 -5.63 -9.41
N SER A 45 -4.52 -5.58 -8.15
CA SER A 45 -4.95 -4.57 -7.19
C SER A 45 -4.50 -3.15 -7.55
N VAL A 46 -3.35 -2.98 -8.20
CA VAL A 46 -2.88 -1.68 -8.68
C VAL A 46 -3.47 -1.33 -10.04
N LEU A 47 -3.94 -2.31 -10.80
CA LEU A 47 -4.62 -2.11 -12.09
C LEU A 47 -6.12 -1.80 -11.93
N ALA A 48 -6.71 -2.14 -10.79
CA ALA A 48 -8.09 -1.85 -10.44
C ALA A 48 -8.40 -0.33 -10.49
N ASN A 49 -9.56 0.03 -11.04
CA ASN A 49 -10.10 1.39 -10.96
C ASN A 49 -10.77 1.58 -9.59
N SER A 50 -10.07 2.30 -8.71
CA SER A 50 -10.42 2.49 -7.30
C SER A 50 -11.19 3.77 -7.00
N SER A 51 -11.66 4.50 -8.03
CA SER A 51 -12.32 5.82 -7.87
C SER A 51 -13.55 5.83 -6.94
N ARG A 52 -14.20 4.68 -6.73
CA ARG A 52 -15.37 4.53 -5.85
C ARG A 52 -15.08 3.85 -4.51
N SER A 53 -13.82 3.50 -4.24
CA SER A 53 -13.43 2.84 -2.98
C SER A 53 -12.84 3.84 -2.00
N SER A 54 -13.24 3.73 -0.73
CA SER A 54 -12.61 4.48 0.37
C SER A 54 -11.18 4.04 0.63
N ILE A 55 -10.85 2.77 0.36
CA ILE A 55 -9.52 2.19 0.55
C ILE A 55 -9.06 1.59 -0.77
N HIS A 56 -7.90 2.01 -1.27
CA HIS A 56 -7.36 1.46 -2.50
C HIS A 56 -7.13 -0.06 -2.38
N PRO A 57 -7.48 -0.89 -3.38
CA PRO A 57 -7.37 -2.35 -3.28
C PRO A 57 -5.98 -2.88 -2.90
N VAL A 58 -4.93 -2.22 -3.38
CA VAL A 58 -3.53 -2.53 -2.99
C VAL A 58 -3.30 -2.50 -1.48
N CYS A 59 -4.00 -1.64 -0.73
CA CYS A 59 -3.88 -1.59 0.73
C CYS A 59 -4.39 -2.89 1.35
N ILE A 60 -5.49 -3.43 0.84
CA ILE A 60 -6.11 -4.67 1.32
C ILE A 60 -5.25 -5.88 0.95
N VAL A 61 -4.84 -5.98 -0.32
CA VAL A 61 -4.00 -7.10 -0.79
C VAL A 61 -2.65 -7.11 -0.08
N ASN A 62 -2.00 -5.95 0.05
CA ASN A 62 -0.73 -5.86 0.76
C ASN A 62 -0.88 -6.14 2.26
N SER A 63 -2.03 -5.81 2.87
CA SER A 63 -2.30 -6.14 4.26
C SER A 63 -2.45 -7.64 4.49
N VAL A 64 -3.28 -8.30 3.68
CA VAL A 64 -3.47 -9.75 3.74
C VAL A 64 -2.17 -10.50 3.44
N LYS A 65 -1.38 -10.03 2.46
CA LYS A 65 -0.03 -10.56 2.18
C LYS A 65 0.84 -10.56 3.43
N ASN A 66 0.83 -9.48 4.21
CA ASN A 66 1.63 -9.36 5.42
C ASN A 66 1.15 -10.32 6.53
N PHE A 67 -0.15 -10.58 6.65
CA PHE A 67 -0.66 -11.62 7.57
C PHE A 67 -0.22 -13.02 7.14
N ILE A 68 -0.35 -13.35 5.85
CA ILE A 68 0.10 -14.63 5.30
C ILE A 68 1.60 -14.82 5.52
N SER A 69 2.39 -13.75 5.43
CA SER A 69 3.84 -13.84 5.66
C SER A 69 4.24 -14.21 7.10
N ASP A 70 3.33 -14.13 8.07
CA ASP A 70 3.58 -14.55 9.45
C ASP A 70 3.69 -16.07 9.58
N ASP A 71 2.95 -16.82 8.74
CA ASP A 71 3.06 -18.27 8.63
C ASP A 71 3.02 -18.69 7.15
N LYS A 72 4.20 -18.67 6.53
CA LYS A 72 4.38 -19.07 5.13
C LYS A 72 4.17 -20.56 4.88
N LEU A 73 4.19 -21.39 5.94
CA LEU A 73 4.01 -22.84 5.82
C LEU A 73 2.52 -23.20 5.78
N ASN A 74 1.68 -22.39 6.43
CA ASN A 74 0.23 -22.57 6.46
C ASN A 74 -0.51 -21.30 6.00
N PRO A 75 -0.33 -20.86 4.74
CA PRO A 75 -1.01 -19.67 4.23
C PRO A 75 -2.53 -19.87 4.18
N SER A 76 -3.27 -18.83 4.55
CA SER A 76 -4.74 -18.85 4.53
C SER A 76 -5.30 -18.83 3.10
N GLY A 77 -5.85 -19.97 2.67
CA GLY A 77 -6.65 -20.05 1.44
C GLY A 77 -7.95 -19.25 1.52
N ILE A 78 -8.50 -19.05 2.73
CA ILE A 78 -9.71 -18.27 2.96
C ILE A 78 -9.44 -16.79 2.64
N LEU A 79 -8.35 -16.22 3.18
CA LEU A 79 -7.96 -14.84 2.90
C LEU A 79 -7.63 -14.62 1.42
N LEU A 80 -6.93 -15.57 0.77
CA LEU A 80 -6.64 -15.47 -0.66
C LEU A 80 -7.89 -15.55 -1.54
N SER A 81 -8.86 -16.39 -1.17
CA SER A 81 -10.16 -16.47 -1.86
C SER A 81 -10.95 -15.17 -1.69
N PHE A 82 -10.94 -14.60 -0.48
CA PHE A 82 -11.51 -13.28 -0.21
C PHE A 82 -10.89 -12.18 -1.08
N LEU A 83 -9.56 -12.17 -1.25
CA LEU A 83 -8.91 -11.19 -2.13
C LEU A 83 -9.35 -11.31 -3.58
N ILE A 84 -9.53 -12.52 -4.10
CA ILE A 84 -10.05 -12.73 -5.47
C ILE A 84 -11.45 -12.13 -5.58
N ASP A 85 -12.33 -12.47 -4.65
CA ASP A 85 -13.72 -12.00 -4.65
C ASP A 85 -13.80 -10.47 -4.55
N TYR A 86 -12.99 -9.89 -3.66
CA TYR A 86 -12.89 -8.44 -3.51
C TYR A 86 -12.37 -7.77 -4.79
N LEU A 87 -11.27 -8.26 -5.38
CA LEU A 87 -10.69 -7.66 -6.58
C LEU A 87 -11.61 -7.77 -7.81
N PHE A 88 -12.45 -8.79 -7.90
CA PHE A 88 -13.36 -8.98 -9.03
C PHE A 88 -14.52 -7.98 -9.06
N GLN A 89 -14.76 -7.27 -7.95
CA GLN A 89 -15.72 -6.17 -7.88
C GLN A 89 -15.27 -4.93 -8.66
N PHE A 90 -13.97 -4.83 -8.98
CA PHE A 90 -13.41 -3.66 -9.64
C PHE A 90 -13.36 -3.83 -11.16
N GLU A 91 -13.61 -2.74 -11.87
CA GLU A 91 -13.21 -2.63 -13.26
C GLU A 91 -11.70 -2.40 -13.36
N ILE A 92 -11.10 -2.87 -14.45
CA ILE A 92 -9.66 -2.85 -14.66
C ILE A 92 -9.33 -1.68 -15.59
N ARG A 93 -8.31 -0.88 -15.27
CA ARG A 93 -7.81 0.16 -16.18
C ARG A 93 -7.25 -0.49 -17.45
N ASN A 94 -7.60 0.07 -18.61
CA ASN A 94 -7.21 -0.43 -19.92
C ASN A 94 -6.38 0.56 -20.75
N ASN A 95 -6.23 1.80 -20.28
CA ASN A 95 -5.54 2.88 -20.98
C ASN A 95 -4.03 2.95 -20.68
N ASP A 96 -3.55 2.29 -19.62
CA ASP A 96 -2.13 2.30 -19.22
C ASP A 96 -1.21 1.99 -20.42
N LYS A 97 -1.50 0.93 -21.20
CA LYS A 97 -0.68 0.56 -22.36
C LYS A 97 -0.77 1.57 -23.52
N PHE A 98 -1.96 2.12 -23.77
CA PHE A 98 -2.16 3.10 -24.84
C PHE A 98 -1.28 4.34 -24.64
N LEU A 99 -1.22 4.85 -23.41
CA LEU A 99 -0.41 6.02 -23.06
C LEU A 99 1.08 5.81 -23.36
N LEU A 100 1.60 4.64 -22.99
CA LEU A 100 3.00 4.29 -23.22
C LEU A 100 3.31 4.09 -24.72
N ASP A 101 2.39 3.44 -25.44
CA ASP A 101 2.52 3.22 -26.89
C ASP A 101 2.49 4.55 -27.67
N GLU A 102 1.68 5.51 -27.24
CA GLU A 102 1.61 6.83 -27.87
C GLU A 102 2.90 7.64 -27.69
N SER A 103 3.45 7.69 -26.48
CA SER A 103 4.74 8.35 -26.21
C SER A 103 5.88 7.68 -26.98
N THR A 104 5.90 6.33 -27.05
CA THR A 104 6.89 5.59 -27.84
C THR A 104 6.84 5.96 -29.34
N LYS A 105 5.64 6.11 -29.92
CA LYS A 105 5.46 6.47 -31.34
C LYS A 105 5.89 7.89 -31.67
N LYS A 106 5.73 8.83 -30.74
CA LYS A 106 6.21 10.21 -30.89
C LYS A 106 7.74 10.30 -30.91
N GLY A 107 8.43 9.21 -30.52
CA GLY A 107 9.87 9.13 -30.32
C GLY A 107 10.28 9.85 -29.04
N VAL A 108 11.39 9.44 -28.43
CA VAL A 108 12.01 10.18 -27.31
C VAL A 108 12.65 11.46 -27.87
N VAL A 109 11.82 12.38 -28.33
CA VAL A 109 12.24 13.61 -29.04
C VAL A 109 12.43 14.77 -28.05
N LYS A 110 11.92 14.65 -26.82
CA LYS A 110 12.03 15.67 -25.77
C LYS A 110 12.68 15.10 -24.51
N THR A 111 13.71 15.78 -24.01
CA THR A 111 14.19 15.62 -22.64
C THR A 111 13.09 16.09 -21.69
N ALA A 112 12.33 15.15 -21.13
CA ALA A 112 11.44 15.41 -20.00
C ALA A 112 12.23 15.18 -18.70
N PHE A 113 12.31 16.19 -17.85
CA PHE A 113 12.99 16.10 -16.57
C PHE A 113 11.98 15.88 -15.44
N ILE A 114 12.44 15.27 -14.33
CA ILE A 114 11.62 15.08 -13.14
C ILE A 114 11.05 16.42 -12.61
N GLY A 115 11.81 17.52 -12.74
CA GLY A 115 11.34 18.85 -12.38
C GLY A 115 10.11 19.29 -13.19
N ASP A 116 10.09 19.04 -14.49
CA ASP A 116 8.95 19.38 -15.36
C ASP A 116 7.68 18.61 -14.96
N LEU A 117 7.84 17.33 -14.61
CA LEU A 117 6.76 16.50 -14.07
C LEU A 117 6.25 17.05 -12.73
N GLU A 118 7.15 17.39 -11.82
CA GLU A 118 6.80 17.95 -10.50
C GLU A 118 6.06 19.28 -10.64
N ASP A 119 6.54 20.19 -11.48
CA ASP A 119 5.91 21.48 -11.73
C ASP A 119 4.53 21.34 -12.39
N ALA A 120 4.40 20.48 -13.40
CA ALA A 120 3.11 20.22 -14.04
C ALA A 120 2.07 19.67 -13.05
N CYS A 121 2.46 18.72 -12.18
CA CYS A 121 1.60 18.22 -11.11
C CYS A 121 1.20 19.33 -10.11
N GLN A 122 2.17 20.13 -9.66
CA GLN A 122 1.94 21.23 -8.69
C GLN A 122 1.02 22.32 -9.25
N ASN A 123 1.06 22.55 -10.56
CA ASN A 123 0.24 23.55 -11.24
C ASN A 123 -1.10 22.99 -11.75
N GLY A 124 -1.41 21.71 -11.48
CA GLY A 124 -2.63 21.07 -11.95
C GLY A 124 -2.70 20.81 -13.46
N GLU A 125 -1.56 20.85 -14.16
CA GLU A 125 -1.45 20.62 -15.60
C GLU A 125 -1.40 19.11 -15.92
N TRP A 126 -2.45 18.37 -15.54
CA TRP A 126 -2.45 16.90 -15.51
C TRP A 126 -2.19 16.21 -16.85
N GLU A 127 -2.64 16.79 -17.96
CA GLU A 127 -2.36 16.24 -19.30
C GLU A 127 -0.88 16.36 -19.66
N LYS A 128 -0.24 17.49 -19.31
CA LYS A 128 1.21 17.67 -19.47
C LYS A 128 1.98 16.74 -18.55
N ALA A 129 1.55 16.63 -17.29
CA ALA A 129 2.17 15.72 -16.32
C ALA A 129 2.12 14.26 -16.79
N GLU A 130 1.00 13.82 -17.37
CA GLU A 130 0.85 12.47 -17.92
C GLU A 130 1.80 12.22 -19.11
N SER A 131 1.97 13.22 -19.98
CA SER A 131 2.96 13.16 -21.07
C SER A 131 4.40 13.08 -20.54
N PHE A 132 4.79 13.96 -19.61
CA PHE A 132 6.12 13.94 -19.01
C PHE A 132 6.41 12.64 -18.29
N LEU A 133 5.40 12.08 -17.60
CA LEU A 133 5.51 10.81 -16.90
C LEU A 133 5.88 9.67 -17.84
N ALA A 134 5.20 9.56 -18.99
CA ALA A 134 5.48 8.54 -19.99
C ALA A 134 6.88 8.72 -20.61
N ASP A 135 7.25 9.95 -20.95
CA ASP A 135 8.56 10.27 -21.54
C ASP A 135 9.71 9.92 -20.58
N ILE A 136 9.62 10.32 -19.30
CA ILE A 136 10.60 9.98 -18.26
C ILE A 136 10.68 8.46 -18.07
N PHE A 137 9.54 7.78 -18.05
CA PHE A 137 9.50 6.33 -17.85
C PHE A 137 10.21 5.59 -18.98
N ILE A 138 9.99 5.98 -20.25
CA ILE A 138 10.68 5.40 -21.40
C ILE A 138 12.17 5.76 -21.40
N ALA A 139 12.51 7.04 -21.21
CA ALA A 139 13.89 7.53 -21.24
C ALA A 139 14.77 6.92 -20.13
N SER A 140 14.16 6.55 -19.01
CA SER A 140 14.86 5.88 -17.90
C SER A 140 14.90 4.37 -18.02
N ASP A 141 14.61 3.80 -19.21
CA ASP A 141 14.50 2.35 -19.42
C ASP A 141 13.53 1.71 -18.40
N GLN A 142 12.32 2.27 -18.27
CA GLN A 142 11.23 1.77 -17.42
C GLN A 142 11.63 1.65 -15.94
N SER A 143 12.49 2.55 -15.48
CA SER A 143 12.98 2.55 -14.10
C SER A 143 11.92 3.03 -13.10
N ARG A 144 12.24 2.84 -11.82
CA ARG A 144 11.45 3.31 -10.69
C ARG A 144 11.49 4.84 -10.50
N GLY A 145 12.36 5.58 -11.20
CA GLY A 145 12.59 7.00 -10.94
C GLY A 145 11.33 7.87 -11.00
N ALA A 146 10.48 7.63 -12.00
CA ALA A 146 9.22 8.36 -12.16
C ALA A 146 8.22 8.04 -11.02
N PHE A 147 8.12 6.77 -10.64
CA PHE A 147 7.31 6.32 -9.50
C PHE A 147 7.76 6.95 -8.18
N ASP A 148 9.07 6.96 -7.90
CA ASP A 148 9.61 7.58 -6.69
C ASP A 148 9.38 9.10 -6.67
N ALA A 149 9.37 9.74 -7.85
CA ALA A 149 9.04 11.16 -7.96
C ALA A 149 7.58 11.43 -7.58
N LEU A 150 6.65 10.67 -8.14
CA LEU A 150 5.22 10.76 -7.80
C LEU A 150 4.95 10.45 -6.33
N ALA A 151 5.65 9.49 -5.74
CA ALA A 151 5.49 9.16 -4.31
C ALA A 151 5.90 10.35 -3.43
N SER A 152 6.95 11.08 -3.82
CA SER A 152 7.36 12.30 -3.12
C SER A 152 6.30 13.40 -3.21
N LEU A 153 5.64 13.56 -4.35
CA LEU A 153 4.55 14.53 -4.53
C LEU A 153 3.34 14.12 -3.69
N ALA A 154 2.95 12.85 -3.75
CA ALA A 154 1.83 12.32 -2.98
C ALA A 154 1.99 12.53 -1.46
N LEU A 155 3.21 12.36 -0.94
CA LEU A 155 3.51 12.53 0.48
C LEU A 155 3.43 13.98 0.97
N GLN A 156 3.36 14.98 0.08
CA GLN A 156 3.08 16.35 0.51
C GLN A 156 1.71 16.46 1.18
N ASP A 157 0.77 15.57 0.90
CA ASP A 157 -0.48 15.41 1.65
C ASP A 157 -0.53 14.02 2.32
N CYS A 158 0.26 13.84 3.38
CA CYS A 158 0.28 12.59 4.12
C CYS A 158 -1.09 12.19 4.70
N PRO A 159 -1.90 13.09 5.30
CA PRO A 159 -3.21 12.73 5.83
C PRO A 159 -4.09 12.00 4.82
N GLN A 160 -4.06 12.41 3.54
CA GLN A 160 -4.84 11.74 2.50
C GLN A 160 -4.12 10.56 1.85
N ASN A 161 -2.78 10.64 1.68
CA ASN A 161 -2.08 9.76 0.76
C ASN A 161 -1.12 8.77 1.43
N ALA A 162 -0.68 8.99 2.66
CA ALA A 162 0.42 8.22 3.26
C ALA A 162 0.09 6.72 3.38
N LEU A 163 -1.16 6.37 3.71
CA LEU A 163 -1.60 4.98 3.75
C LEU A 163 -1.40 4.29 2.39
N TYR A 164 -1.96 4.89 1.34
CA TYR A 164 -1.84 4.37 -0.02
C TYR A 164 -0.38 4.31 -0.47
N VAL A 165 0.38 5.40 -0.29
CA VAL A 165 1.79 5.49 -0.67
C VAL A 165 2.62 4.40 0.02
N TYR A 166 2.40 4.16 1.31
CA TYR A 166 3.04 3.08 2.05
C TYR A 166 2.75 1.71 1.39
N HIS A 167 1.47 1.38 1.16
CA HIS A 167 1.12 0.07 0.61
C HIS A 167 1.59 -0.12 -0.82
N ILE A 168 1.53 0.91 -1.68
CA ILE A 168 2.01 0.79 -3.07
C ILE A 168 3.54 0.73 -3.14
N LEU A 169 4.28 1.45 -2.28
CA LEU A 169 5.75 1.32 -2.18
C LEU A 169 6.17 -0.11 -1.83
N ARG A 170 5.45 -0.74 -0.89
CA ARG A 170 5.71 -2.12 -0.47
C ARG A 170 5.27 -3.15 -1.49
N ALA A 171 4.17 -2.89 -2.20
CA ALA A 171 3.72 -3.71 -3.31
C ALA A 171 4.72 -3.65 -4.48
N TYR A 172 5.18 -2.46 -4.86
CA TYR A 172 6.18 -2.26 -5.89
C TYR A 172 7.48 -2.98 -5.53
N GLN A 173 7.99 -2.80 -4.30
CA GLN A 173 9.23 -3.46 -3.88
C GLN A 173 9.12 -5.00 -3.87
N PHE A 174 7.92 -5.52 -3.61
CA PHE A 174 7.65 -6.96 -3.70
C PHE A 174 7.49 -7.43 -5.16
N GLN A 175 7.06 -6.53 -6.05
CA GLN A 175 6.96 -6.79 -7.47
C GLN A 175 8.35 -6.87 -8.11
N GLU A 176 8.77 -8.08 -8.46
CA GLU A 176 10.10 -8.36 -9.04
C GLU A 176 10.11 -8.27 -10.59
N GLN A 177 9.04 -7.75 -11.19
CA GLN A 177 8.82 -7.71 -12.64
C GLN A 177 8.88 -6.28 -13.17
N LYS A 178 9.91 -5.98 -13.95
CA LYS A 178 10.13 -4.64 -14.54
C LYS A 178 8.99 -4.24 -15.47
N GLU A 179 8.40 -5.21 -16.17
CA GLU A 179 7.31 -4.99 -17.11
C GLU A 179 6.03 -4.45 -16.42
N ASP A 180 5.88 -4.70 -15.12
CA ASP A 180 4.73 -4.26 -14.34
C ASP A 180 4.92 -2.84 -13.76
N ASN A 181 6.14 -2.29 -13.79
CA ASN A 181 6.49 -0.99 -13.20
C ASN A 181 5.58 0.15 -13.69
N TRP A 182 5.19 0.11 -14.97
CA TRP A 182 4.33 1.13 -15.56
C TRP A 182 2.95 1.15 -14.91
N THR A 183 2.35 -0.03 -14.69
CA THR A 183 1.04 -0.15 -14.03
C THR A 183 1.04 0.43 -12.62
N PHE A 184 2.13 0.23 -11.87
CA PHE A 184 2.29 0.84 -10.54
C PHE A 184 2.43 2.36 -10.63
N THR A 185 3.19 2.84 -11.61
CA THR A 185 3.39 4.27 -11.88
C THR A 185 2.07 4.95 -12.24
N CYS A 186 1.28 4.36 -13.15
CA CYS A 186 -0.06 4.82 -13.50
C CYS A 186 -1.02 4.78 -12.32
N SER A 187 -0.96 3.73 -11.47
CA SER A 187 -1.79 3.66 -10.28
C SER A 187 -1.55 4.85 -9.36
N LEU A 188 -0.28 5.15 -9.06
CA LEU A 188 0.09 6.26 -8.18
C LEU A 188 -0.26 7.63 -8.80
N PHE A 189 0.01 7.81 -10.09
CA PHE A 189 -0.35 9.03 -10.81
C PHE A 189 -1.87 9.27 -10.78
N ASN A 190 -2.66 8.27 -11.16
CA ASN A 190 -4.12 8.37 -11.15
C ASN A 190 -4.69 8.58 -9.74
N TYR A 191 -4.01 8.10 -8.70
CA TYR A 191 -4.43 8.32 -7.32
C TYR A 191 -4.32 9.80 -6.91
N ILE A 192 -3.31 10.53 -7.39
CA ILE A 192 -3.11 11.95 -7.07
C ILE A 192 -3.67 12.91 -8.12
N LYS A 193 -3.94 12.44 -9.35
CA LYS A 193 -4.48 13.24 -10.46
C LYS A 193 -5.77 13.95 -10.04
N ASN A 194 -5.92 15.19 -10.51
CA ASN A 194 -7.07 16.08 -10.23
C ASN A 194 -7.25 16.45 -8.75
N ARG A 195 -6.22 16.30 -7.90
CA ARG A 195 -6.22 16.79 -6.52
C ARG A 195 -5.28 17.97 -6.39
N GLU A 196 -5.66 18.97 -5.61
CA GLU A 196 -4.73 20.04 -5.25
C GLU A 196 -3.59 19.47 -4.39
N LEU A 197 -2.35 19.64 -4.83
CA LEU A 197 -1.18 19.18 -4.09
C LEU A 197 -0.62 20.34 -3.26
N PRO A 198 -0.39 20.14 -1.95
CA PRO A 198 0.31 21.13 -1.14
C PRO A 198 1.71 21.42 -1.71
N ARG A 199 2.19 22.65 -1.52
CA ARG A 199 3.60 22.95 -1.80
C ARG A 199 4.51 22.16 -0.84
N PRO A 200 5.75 21.83 -1.25
CA PRO A 200 6.71 21.14 -0.39
C PRO A 200 6.86 21.79 0.98
N HIS A 201 6.81 20.99 2.04
CA HIS A 201 6.90 21.50 3.41
C HIS A 201 8.34 21.65 3.91
N LYS A 202 8.52 22.35 5.04
CA LYS A 202 9.79 22.36 5.77
C LYS A 202 9.94 21.08 6.58
N LYS A 203 11.16 20.54 6.62
CA LYS A 203 11.48 19.40 7.49
C LYS A 203 11.34 19.83 8.96
N GLU A 204 10.70 19.00 9.76
CA GLU A 204 10.52 19.23 11.19
C GLU A 204 11.34 18.21 12.00
N LYS A 205 11.70 18.58 13.24
CA LYS A 205 12.29 17.63 14.19
C LYS A 205 11.17 16.99 14.99
N ILE A 206 11.12 15.66 15.01
CA ILE A 206 10.12 14.89 15.74
C ILE A 206 10.79 13.89 16.68
N ASN A 207 10.10 13.55 17.77
CA ASN A 207 10.46 12.42 18.64
C ASN A 207 9.47 11.28 18.37
N ILE A 208 9.89 10.29 17.58
CA ILE A 208 9.05 9.16 17.15
C ILE A 208 8.61 8.31 18.36
N GLU A 209 9.51 8.08 19.33
CA GLU A 209 9.21 7.31 20.54
C GLU A 209 8.10 7.98 21.38
N ALA A 210 8.12 9.30 21.51
CA ALA A 210 7.07 10.03 22.21
C ALA A 210 5.72 9.96 21.45
N LEU A 211 5.75 10.05 20.11
CA LEU A 211 4.55 9.95 19.28
C LEU A 211 3.89 8.57 19.38
N TRP A 212 4.68 7.50 19.51
CA TRP A 212 4.17 6.14 19.67
C TRP A 212 3.20 6.01 20.84
N ASP A 213 3.60 6.48 22.02
CA ASP A 213 2.80 6.38 23.24
C ASP A 213 1.47 7.13 23.13
N ASP A 214 1.47 8.27 22.46
CA ASP A 214 0.28 9.10 22.30
C ASP A 214 -0.66 8.55 21.21
N VAL A 215 -0.10 8.03 20.11
CA VAL A 215 -0.87 7.37 19.05
C VAL A 215 -1.56 6.11 19.56
N ILE A 216 -0.87 5.29 20.37
CA ILE A 216 -1.44 4.07 20.92
C ILE A 216 -2.66 4.36 21.79
N LYS A 217 -2.62 5.44 22.58
CA LYS A 217 -3.71 5.84 23.46
C LYS A 217 -4.92 6.38 22.69
N ASP A 218 -4.69 7.28 21.73
CA ASP A 218 -5.80 8.06 21.15
C ASP A 218 -5.59 8.48 19.68
N GLY A 219 -4.39 8.35 19.11
CA GLY A 219 -4.13 8.80 17.74
C GLY A 219 -4.56 7.82 16.64
N ASP A 220 -4.49 8.27 15.39
CA ASP A 220 -4.70 7.43 14.21
C ASP A 220 -3.50 6.48 14.00
N ILE A 221 -3.68 5.24 14.46
CA ILE A 221 -2.69 4.17 14.36
C ILE A 221 -2.39 3.81 12.91
N VAL A 222 -3.37 3.88 12.02
CA VAL A 222 -3.20 3.47 10.61
C VAL A 222 -2.31 4.47 9.89
N LEU A 223 -2.65 5.76 9.99
CA LEU A 223 -1.88 6.83 9.36
C LEU A 223 -0.46 6.91 9.94
N PHE A 224 -0.33 6.87 11.27
CA PHE A 224 0.98 6.90 11.93
C PHE A 224 1.85 5.70 11.54
N SER A 225 1.30 4.48 11.54
CA SER A 225 2.02 3.27 11.15
C SER A 225 2.53 3.36 9.71
N ALA A 226 1.69 3.82 8.77
CA ALA A 226 2.08 4.00 7.38
C ALA A 226 3.25 5.00 7.24
N MET A 227 3.14 6.17 7.86
CA MET A 227 4.18 7.20 7.85
C MET A 227 5.48 6.70 8.51
N ASN A 228 5.40 6.07 9.69
CA ASN A 228 6.57 5.60 10.42
C ASN A 228 7.33 4.54 9.61
N ARG A 229 6.62 3.64 8.94
CA ARG A 229 7.23 2.60 8.10
C ARG A 229 7.89 3.16 6.87
N ILE A 230 7.38 4.24 6.28
CA ILE A 230 8.09 4.90 5.19
C ILE A 230 9.40 5.52 5.73
N LEU A 231 9.40 6.13 6.93
CA LEU A 231 10.63 6.66 7.54
C LEU A 231 11.69 5.59 7.86
N GLU A 232 11.26 4.41 8.32
CA GLU A 232 12.16 3.31 8.69
C GLU A 232 12.85 2.67 7.49
N ASN A 233 12.27 2.79 6.29
CA ASN A 233 12.80 2.19 5.07
C ASN A 233 13.72 3.16 4.32
N GLN A 234 14.69 2.60 3.58
CA GLN A 234 15.57 3.37 2.72
C GLN A 234 15.03 3.38 1.28
N TYR A 235 14.81 4.59 0.75
CA TYR A 235 14.32 4.85 -0.60
C TYR A 235 15.28 5.81 -1.33
N THR A 236 15.27 5.76 -2.66
CA THR A 236 16.06 6.67 -3.51
C THR A 236 15.80 8.14 -3.16
N ARG A 237 14.54 8.49 -2.85
CA ARG A 237 14.10 9.84 -2.48
C ARG A 237 13.81 10.00 -0.98
N SER A 238 14.45 9.20 -0.10
CA SER A 238 14.26 9.27 1.36
C SER A 238 14.30 10.69 1.93
N GLN A 239 15.19 11.56 1.43
CA GLN A 239 15.26 12.94 1.93
C GLN A 239 13.96 13.72 1.73
N ALA A 240 13.32 13.57 0.56
CA ALA A 240 12.06 14.21 0.26
C ALA A 240 10.91 13.57 1.04
N TYR A 241 10.85 12.24 1.12
CA TYR A 241 9.83 11.54 1.89
C TYR A 241 9.90 11.92 3.37
N ASN A 242 11.09 11.90 3.96
CA ASN A 242 11.31 12.23 5.36
C ASN A 242 10.95 13.68 5.66
N ARG A 243 11.19 14.61 4.73
CA ARG A 243 10.79 16.03 4.89
C ARG A 243 9.27 16.14 5.07
N GLU A 244 8.49 15.55 4.16
CA GLU A 244 7.04 15.65 4.22
C GLU A 244 6.46 14.90 5.42
N ILE A 245 6.95 13.68 5.68
CA ILE A 245 6.43 12.85 6.77
C ILE A 245 6.73 13.49 8.14
N THR A 246 7.94 13.99 8.36
CA THR A 246 8.29 14.63 9.65
C THR A 246 7.48 15.91 9.87
N PHE A 247 7.21 16.67 8.81
CA PHE A 247 6.28 17.80 8.88
C PHE A 247 4.91 17.35 9.38
N TRP A 248 4.27 16.38 8.73
CA TRP A 248 2.93 15.92 9.08
C TRP A 248 2.86 15.26 10.45
N MET A 249 3.86 14.45 10.82
CA MET A 249 3.96 13.87 12.16
C MET A 249 4.05 14.95 13.25
N SER A 250 4.71 16.10 12.98
CA SER A 250 4.76 17.22 13.92
C SER A 250 3.42 17.93 14.14
N LYS A 251 2.44 17.71 13.24
CA LYS A 251 1.11 18.30 13.31
C LYS A 251 0.06 17.37 13.92
N ILE A 252 0.44 16.14 14.28
CA ILE A 252 -0.48 15.23 14.97
C ILE A 252 -0.83 15.82 16.33
N ASN A 253 -2.10 16.11 16.55
CA ASN A 253 -2.63 16.56 17.82
C ASN A 253 -3.27 15.40 18.57
N PHE A 254 -2.93 15.24 19.84
CA PHE A 254 -3.52 14.23 20.72
C PHE A 254 -4.42 14.88 21.76
N SER A 255 -5.54 14.23 22.10
CA SER A 255 -6.31 14.68 23.25
C SER A 255 -5.52 14.38 24.54
N LYS A 256 -5.53 15.30 25.51
CA LYS A 256 -4.86 15.13 26.81
C LYS A 256 -5.64 14.15 27.70
N LEU A 257 -5.86 12.91 27.27
CA LEU A 257 -6.45 11.88 28.12
C LEU A 257 -5.41 11.37 29.12
N LYS A 258 -5.57 11.75 30.39
CA LYS A 258 -4.78 11.20 31.50
C LYS A 258 -5.23 9.77 31.80
N TYR A 259 -4.54 8.78 31.24
CA TYR A 259 -4.69 7.40 31.69
C TYR A 259 -3.89 7.14 32.96
N SER A 260 -4.52 6.51 33.96
CA SER A 260 -3.83 6.07 35.16
C SER A 260 -2.88 4.92 34.84
N LYS A 261 -1.62 5.00 35.29
CA LYS A 261 -0.65 3.90 35.26
C LYS A 261 -1.07 2.80 36.24
N GLN A 262 -2.17 2.09 36.01
CA GLN A 262 -2.40 0.80 36.67
C GLN A 262 -1.91 -0.29 35.72
N GLN A 263 -0.64 -0.63 35.86
CA GLN A 263 0.03 -1.70 35.14
C GLN A 263 -0.22 -3.02 35.88
N LYS A 264 -0.97 -3.93 35.27
CA LYS A 264 -0.91 -5.35 35.64
C LYS A 264 -0.11 -6.05 34.53
N LYS A 265 1.05 -6.61 34.88
CA LYS A 265 1.79 -7.49 33.96
C LYS A 265 0.88 -8.67 33.59
N LEU A 266 0.35 -8.68 32.37
CA LEU A 266 -0.27 -9.87 31.79
C LEU A 266 0.84 -10.88 31.49
N LYS A 267 1.07 -11.79 32.45
CA LYS A 267 1.85 -13.01 32.21
C LYS A 267 0.96 -14.00 31.44
N ASN A 268 1.49 -14.53 30.34
CA ASN A 268 0.97 -15.66 29.56
C ASN A 268 -0.27 -15.40 28.67
N SER A 269 -0.23 -14.44 27.75
CA SER A 269 -1.13 -14.46 26.59
C SER A 269 -0.60 -15.42 25.52
N LYS A 270 -1.48 -16.26 24.95
CA LYS A 270 -1.16 -17.04 23.74
C LYS A 270 -0.64 -16.11 22.64
N PRO A 271 0.28 -16.55 21.77
CA PRO A 271 0.73 -15.75 20.64
C PRO A 271 -0.47 -15.36 19.75
N ILE A 272 -0.55 -14.08 19.40
CA ILE A 272 -1.63 -13.54 18.56
C ILE A 272 -1.45 -14.05 17.13
N SER A 273 -2.48 -14.70 16.59
CA SER A 273 -2.53 -15.05 15.17
C SER A 273 -3.23 -13.94 14.38
N PHE A 274 -2.46 -13.00 13.82
CA PHE A 274 -3.03 -11.93 12.98
C PHE A 274 -3.74 -12.48 11.74
N MET A 275 -3.26 -13.60 11.20
CA MET A 275 -3.93 -14.32 10.11
C MET A 275 -5.30 -14.84 10.55
N GLY A 276 -5.41 -15.47 11.73
CA GLY A 276 -6.68 -15.93 12.27
C GLY A 276 -7.65 -14.79 12.61
N LEU A 277 -7.14 -13.67 13.14
CA LEU A 277 -7.97 -12.47 13.37
C LEU A 277 -8.49 -11.87 12.07
N ALA A 278 -7.68 -11.85 11.01
CA ALA A 278 -8.11 -11.40 9.69
C ALA A 278 -9.21 -12.32 9.11
N GLU A 279 -9.09 -13.64 9.27
CA GLU A 279 -10.14 -14.60 8.87
C GLU A 279 -11.45 -14.36 9.62
N GLN A 280 -11.38 -14.05 10.92
CA GLN A 280 -12.56 -13.69 11.71
C GLN A 280 -13.19 -12.38 11.22
N ILE A 281 -12.40 -11.34 10.95
CA ILE A 281 -12.91 -10.05 10.44
C ILE A 281 -13.70 -10.25 9.15
N ILE A 282 -13.18 -11.03 8.20
CA ILE A 282 -13.88 -11.21 6.92
C ILE A 282 -15.16 -12.06 7.05
N SER A 283 -15.26 -12.93 8.06
CA SER A 283 -16.43 -13.76 8.32
C SER A 283 -17.52 -13.07 9.14
N MET A 284 -17.22 -11.96 9.82
CA MET A 284 -18.20 -11.19 10.60
C MET A 284 -19.38 -10.70 9.75
N GLU A 285 -20.56 -10.62 10.35
CA GLU A 285 -21.73 -9.98 9.73
C GLU A 285 -21.65 -8.46 9.88
N LYS A 286 -20.81 -7.84 9.03
CA LYS A 286 -20.57 -6.38 8.97
C LYS A 286 -20.58 -5.90 7.53
N LEU A 287 -20.80 -4.60 7.33
CA LEU A 287 -20.59 -3.94 6.03
C LEU A 287 -19.16 -4.19 5.54
N GLU A 288 -19.01 -4.42 4.23
CA GLU A 288 -17.71 -4.71 3.63
C GLU A 288 -16.70 -3.58 3.89
N SER A 289 -17.12 -2.32 3.76
CA SER A 289 -16.28 -1.15 4.06
C SER A 289 -15.69 -1.18 5.47
N GLN A 290 -16.46 -1.64 6.47
CA GLN A 290 -15.97 -1.80 7.84
C GLN A 290 -14.96 -2.94 7.94
N LYS A 291 -15.21 -4.08 7.27
CA LYS A 291 -14.25 -5.19 7.24
C LYS A 291 -12.91 -4.76 6.63
N LEU A 292 -12.95 -3.98 5.55
CA LEU A 292 -11.75 -3.48 4.88
C LEU A 292 -10.96 -2.52 5.79
N LEU A 293 -11.65 -1.63 6.51
CA LEU A 293 -11.03 -0.76 7.50
C LEU A 293 -10.43 -1.57 8.66
N ASP A 294 -11.15 -2.58 9.16
CA ASP A 294 -10.71 -3.47 10.22
C ASP A 294 -9.43 -4.24 9.78
N ILE A 295 -9.35 -4.70 8.53
CA ILE A 295 -8.18 -5.37 7.95
C ILE A 295 -6.95 -4.47 7.91
N VAL A 296 -7.09 -3.23 7.42
CA VAL A 296 -5.96 -2.28 7.38
C VAL A 296 -5.53 -1.87 8.79
N THR A 297 -6.50 -1.68 9.70
CA THR A 297 -6.25 -1.40 11.11
C THR A 297 -5.48 -2.54 11.76
N LEU A 298 -5.89 -3.79 11.54
CA LEU A 298 -5.21 -4.97 12.05
C LEU A 298 -3.76 -5.06 11.54
N GLU A 299 -3.49 -4.64 10.29
CA GLU A 299 -2.14 -4.63 9.74
C GLU A 299 -1.25 -3.58 10.39
N ALA A 300 -1.80 -2.38 10.62
CA ALA A 300 -1.11 -1.36 11.39
C ALA A 300 -0.78 -1.88 12.79
N LEU A 301 -1.77 -2.44 13.50
CA LEU A 301 -1.59 -3.01 14.84
C LEU A 301 -0.56 -4.14 14.89
N ARG A 302 -0.55 -5.01 13.88
CA ARG A 302 0.47 -6.06 13.73
C ARG A 302 1.87 -5.47 13.73
N PHE A 303 2.09 -4.39 12.98
CA PHE A 303 3.37 -3.70 12.95
C PHE A 303 3.72 -3.10 14.33
N ILE A 304 2.77 -2.41 14.97
CA ILE A 304 2.98 -1.81 16.30
C ILE A 304 3.37 -2.87 17.34
N ILE A 305 2.58 -3.93 17.46
CA ILE A 305 2.77 -4.98 18.48
C ILE A 305 4.10 -5.70 18.30
N LYS A 306 4.52 -5.93 17.05
CA LYS A 306 5.82 -6.56 16.76
C LYS A 306 7.01 -5.69 17.12
N ASN A 307 6.85 -4.36 17.18
CA ASN A 307 7.93 -3.41 17.43
C ASN A 307 7.96 -2.81 18.84
N ASN A 308 6.84 -2.78 19.58
CA ASN A 308 6.71 -2.01 20.83
C ASN A 308 6.69 -2.81 22.15
N GLY A 309 7.09 -4.08 22.15
CA GLY A 309 7.21 -4.88 23.39
C GLY A 309 5.89 -5.07 24.17
N GLU A 310 5.95 -5.75 25.31
CA GLU A 310 4.76 -6.22 26.04
C GLU A 310 3.92 -5.08 26.68
N HIS A 311 4.50 -3.93 26.96
CA HIS A 311 3.87 -2.86 27.76
C HIS A 311 2.68 -2.20 27.05
N ASN A 312 2.81 -1.98 25.73
CA ASN A 312 1.80 -1.29 24.93
C ASN A 312 0.68 -2.22 24.43
N SER A 313 0.89 -3.54 24.51
CA SER A 313 -0.07 -4.54 24.05
C SER A 313 -1.40 -4.48 24.81
N GLU A 314 -1.40 -4.19 26.12
CA GLU A 314 -2.64 -4.13 26.91
C GLU A 314 -3.54 -2.95 26.51
N ILE A 315 -2.96 -1.78 26.26
CA ILE A 315 -3.70 -0.58 25.83
C ILE A 315 -4.34 -0.85 24.46
N ILE A 316 -3.57 -1.47 23.56
CA ILE A 316 -4.04 -1.87 22.23
C ILE A 316 -5.19 -2.87 22.34
N MET A 317 -5.05 -3.91 23.17
CA MET A 317 -6.11 -4.92 23.37
C MET A 317 -7.40 -4.33 23.94
N LYS A 318 -7.31 -3.31 24.81
CA LYS A 318 -8.50 -2.61 25.32
C LYS A 318 -9.15 -1.69 24.29
N ARG A 319 -8.35 -1.08 23.42
CA ARG A 319 -8.83 -0.08 22.45
C ARG A 319 -9.46 -0.73 21.22
N PHE A 320 -8.98 -1.89 20.80
CA PHE A 320 -9.41 -2.54 19.56
C PHE A 320 -10.14 -3.87 19.82
N PRO A 321 -11.32 -4.08 19.23
CA PRO A 321 -12.19 -5.22 19.54
C PRO A 321 -11.74 -6.56 18.93
N TYR A 322 -10.54 -6.61 18.32
CA TYR A 322 -10.04 -7.80 17.63
C TYR A 322 -9.32 -8.79 18.55
N PHE A 323 -8.99 -8.39 19.78
CA PHE A 323 -8.11 -9.14 20.67
C PHE A 323 -8.81 -9.80 21.85
#